data_AF-A0A847FM81-F1
#
_entry.id   AF-A0A847FM81-F1
#
_cell.length_a   1.000
_cell.length_b   1.000
_cell.length_c   1.000
_cell.angle_alpha   90.00
_cell.angle_beta   90.00
_cell.angle_gamma   90.00
#
_symmetry.space_group_name_H-M   'P 1'
#
loop_
_entity.id
_entity.type
_entity.pdbx_description
1 polymer ?
#
loop_
_entity_poly.entity_id
_entity_poly.type
_entity_poly.pdbx_seq_one_letter_code
_entity_poly.pdbx_strand_id
1 'polypeptide(L)'
;MKDVAALSGGRVQLSTGTLYGALKRMLADDWIQRAEGDATVKAAGEGGRRRRSYVLTDLGRGVLQAETGRLRSLVTAADLHASGMQA
;
A
#
# COMPACT_ATOMS: atom_id res chain seq x y z
N MET A 1 -5.30 3.53 9.31
CA MET A 1 -4.60 2.43 10.01
C MET A 1 -5.49 1.25 10.23
N LYS A 2 -6.71 1.45 10.75
CA LYS A 2 -7.71 0.38 10.89
C LYS A 2 -7.90 -0.41 9.60
N ASP A 3 -7.95 0.26 8.46
CA ASP A 3 -8.09 -0.38 7.15
C ASP A 3 -6.92 -1.32 6.80
N VAL A 4 -5.66 -0.92 7.08
CA VAL A 4 -4.47 -1.77 6.82
C VAL A 4 -4.44 -2.98 7.75
N ALA A 5 -4.77 -2.77 9.03
CA ALA A 5 -4.88 -3.86 9.98
C ALA A 5 -5.99 -4.84 9.54
N ALA A 6 -7.15 -4.35 9.11
CA ALA A 6 -8.24 -5.18 8.61
C ALA A 6 -7.85 -5.97 7.35
N LEU A 7 -7.29 -5.31 6.34
CA LEU A 7 -6.86 -5.93 5.09
C LEU A 7 -5.78 -7.00 5.28
N SER A 8 -4.89 -6.80 6.25
CA SER A 8 -3.82 -7.75 6.56
C SER A 8 -4.25 -8.88 7.51
N GLY A 9 -5.49 -8.87 8.03
CA GLY A 9 -5.93 -9.79 9.08
C GLY A 9 -5.15 -9.59 10.39
N GLY A 10 -4.78 -8.35 10.70
CA GLY A 10 -4.01 -7.98 11.90
C GLY A 10 -2.51 -8.22 11.79
N ARG A 11 -2.02 -8.89 10.72
CA ARG A 11 -0.59 -9.20 10.53
C ARG A 11 0.28 -7.96 10.32
N VAL A 12 -0.30 -6.87 9.81
CA VAL A 12 0.40 -5.61 9.59
C VAL A 12 -0.21 -4.52 10.46
N GLN A 13 0.57 -4.05 11.43
CA GLN A 13 0.25 -2.87 12.22
C GLN A 13 1.16 -1.72 11.82
N LEU A 14 0.56 -0.68 11.24
CA LEU A 14 1.32 0.40 10.64
C LEU A 14 1.22 1.65 11.52
N SER A 15 2.34 2.06 12.10
CA SER A 15 2.43 3.28 12.91
C SER A 15 2.30 4.54 12.05
N THR A 16 2.03 5.69 12.68
CA THR A 16 1.89 6.97 11.97
C THR A 16 3.19 7.34 11.26
N GLY A 17 4.33 7.13 11.94
CA GLY A 17 5.65 7.39 11.40
C GLY A 17 5.97 6.49 10.21
N THR A 18 5.67 5.19 10.30
CA THR A 18 5.90 4.22 9.21
C THR A 18 5.06 4.57 7.97
N LEU A 19 3.80 4.99 8.17
CA LEU A 19 2.91 5.36 7.07
C LEU A 19 3.45 6.58 6.33
N TYR A 20 3.73 7.66 7.04
CA TYR A 20 4.21 8.88 6.41
C TYR A 20 5.61 8.72 5.82
N GLY A 21 6.45 7.88 6.44
CA GLY A 21 7.74 7.50 5.87
C GLY A 21 7.60 6.75 4.54
N ALA A 22 6.68 5.78 4.46
CA ALA A 22 6.40 5.05 3.22
C ALA A 22 5.83 5.99 2.14
N LEU A 23 4.84 6.83 2.47
CA LEU A 23 4.27 7.81 1.55
C LEU A 23 5.33 8.79 1.02
N LYS A 24 6.24 9.27 1.88
CA LYS A 24 7.33 10.17 1.48
C LYS A 24 8.26 9.50 0.45
N ARG A 25 8.62 8.23 0.65
CA ARG A 25 9.45 7.47 -0.31
C ARG A 25 8.71 7.24 -1.62
N MET A 26 7.47 6.77 -1.58
CA MET A 26 6.67 6.53 -2.78
C MET A 26 6.44 7.81 -3.61
N LEU A 27 6.37 8.98 -2.96
CA LEU A 27 6.35 10.29 -3.65
C LEU A 27 7.70 10.63 -4.27
N ALA A 28 8.81 10.37 -3.56
CA ALA A 28 10.16 10.63 -4.07
C ALA A 28 10.52 9.73 -5.25
N ASP A 29 10.02 8.50 -5.25
CA ASP A 29 10.24 7.50 -6.30
C ASP A 29 9.22 7.64 -7.46
N ASP A 30 8.34 8.65 -7.41
CA ASP A 30 7.28 8.91 -8.40
C ASP A 30 6.31 7.73 -8.62
N TRP A 31 6.08 6.91 -7.59
CA TRP A 31 5.10 5.82 -7.64
C TRP A 31 3.69 6.33 -7.34
N ILE A 32 3.59 7.39 -6.53
CA ILE A 32 2.33 8.05 -6.24
C ILE A 32 2.47 9.54 -6.45
N GLN A 33 1.34 10.17 -6.76
CA GLN A 33 1.19 11.62 -6.79
C GLN A 33 0.01 12.03 -5.93
N ARG A 34 -0.06 13.31 -5.57
CA ARG A 34 -1.25 13.85 -4.88
C ARG A 34 -2.40 13.92 -5.87
N ALA A 35 -3.59 13.52 -5.44
CA ALA A 35 -4.76 13.64 -6.29
C ALA A 35 -5.08 15.14 -6.52
N GLU A 36 -5.35 15.51 -7.77
CA GLU A 36 -5.87 16.85 -8.08
C GLU A 36 -7.26 17.02 -7.45
N GLY A 37 -7.51 18.19 -6.85
CA GLY A 37 -8.77 18.45 -6.15
C GLY A 37 -8.77 18.07 -4.66
N ASP A 38 -7.67 18.32 -3.94
CA ASP A 38 -7.58 18.27 -2.45
C ASP A 38 -8.47 19.33 -1.74
N ALA A 39 -9.62 19.64 -2.36
CA ALA A 39 -10.80 20.17 -1.72
C ALA A 39 -11.40 19.07 -0.83
N THR A 40 -10.79 18.93 0.34
CA THR A 40 -11.52 18.78 1.60
C THR A 40 -12.64 17.74 1.60
N VAL A 41 -12.27 16.45 1.67
CA VAL A 41 -13.11 15.58 2.50
C VAL A 41 -12.86 16.05 3.94
N LYS A 42 -13.73 16.94 4.45
CA LYS A 42 -13.75 17.24 5.89
C LYS A 42 -13.92 15.89 6.58
N ALA A 43 -12.93 15.47 7.35
CA ALA A 43 -13.14 14.37 8.27
C ALA A 43 -14.35 14.74 9.12
N ALA A 44 -15.42 13.94 9.06
CA ALA A 44 -16.56 14.08 9.94
C ALA A 44 -16.07 13.79 11.36
N GLY A 45 -15.67 14.84 12.07
CA GLY A 45 -15.07 14.76 13.41
C GLY A 45 -14.37 16.08 13.75
N GLU A 46 -14.68 16.60 14.93
CA GLU A 46 -14.19 17.86 15.48
C GLU A 46 -12.66 17.97 15.35
N GLY A 47 -12.20 18.99 14.60
CA GLY A 47 -10.77 19.22 14.36
C GLY A 47 -10.30 18.95 12.92
N GLY A 48 -11.04 19.46 11.93
CA GLY A 48 -10.64 19.90 10.58
C GLY A 48 -9.28 19.52 9.97
N ARG A 49 -8.79 18.29 10.12
CA ARG A 49 -7.52 17.87 9.52
C ARG A 49 -7.78 17.47 8.07
N ARG A 50 -7.27 18.27 7.13
CA ARG A 50 -7.30 17.94 5.69
C ARG A 50 -6.62 16.59 5.46
N ARG A 51 -7.40 15.60 5.03
CA ARG A 51 -6.88 14.28 4.63
C ARG A 51 -6.39 14.38 3.19
N ARG A 52 -5.08 14.26 3.00
CA ARG A 52 -4.46 14.23 1.67
C ARG A 52 -4.76 12.89 1.00
N SER A 53 -5.26 12.94 -0.23
CA SER A 53 -5.41 11.76 -1.09
C SER A 53 -4.22 11.63 -2.05
N TYR A 54 -3.87 10.38 -2.35
CA TYR A 54 -2.80 10.02 -3.26
C TYR A 54 -3.33 9.03 -4.28
N VAL A 55 -2.84 9.13 -5.51
CA VAL A 55 -3.15 8.21 -6.61
C VAL A 55 -1.86 7.64 -7.17
N LEU A 56 -1.91 6.43 -7.73
CA LEU A 56 -0.77 5.85 -8.42
C LEU A 56 -0.48 6.64 -9.71
N THR A 57 0.80 6.85 -10.00
CA THR A 57 1.27 7.27 -11.32
C THR A 57 1.24 6.07 -12.29
N ASP A 58 1.54 6.28 -13.58
CA ASP A 58 1.72 5.16 -14.51
C ASP A 58 2.93 4.29 -14.13
N LEU A 59 4.03 4.92 -13.69
CA LEU A 59 5.19 4.22 -13.15
C LEU A 59 4.80 3.37 -11.93
N GLY A 60 4.08 3.96 -10.97
CA GLY A 60 3.63 3.26 -9.77
C GLY A 60 2.67 2.12 -10.06
N ARG A 61 1.80 2.25 -11.06
CA ARG A 61 0.96 1.14 -11.55
C ARG A 61 1.83 -0.02 -12.04
N GLY A 62 2.84 0.26 -12.87
CA GLY A 62 3.78 -0.74 -13.37
C GLY A 62 4.55 -1.44 -12.24
N VAL A 63 5.08 -0.66 -11.29
CA VAL A 63 5.80 -1.19 -10.13
C VAL A 63 4.90 -2.09 -9.28
N LEU A 64 3.67 -1.65 -8.98
CA LEU A 64 2.71 -2.45 -8.21
C LEU A 64 2.36 -3.76 -8.91
N GLN A 65 2.18 -3.74 -10.24
CA GLN A 65 1.91 -4.94 -11.02
C GLN A 65 3.09 -5.91 -10.97
N ALA A 66 4.32 -5.42 -11.15
CA ALA A 66 5.53 -6.23 -11.08
C ALA A 66 5.70 -6.86 -9.69
N GLU A 67 5.54 -6.08 -8.63
CA GLU A 67 5.68 -6.57 -7.25
C GLU A 67 4.60 -7.58 -6.88
N THR A 68 3.36 -7.35 -7.32
CA THR A 68 2.28 -8.32 -7.12
C THR A 68 2.57 -9.63 -7.85
N GLY A 69 3.12 -9.56 -9.08
CA GLY A 69 3.58 -10.74 -9.81
C GLY A 69 4.67 -11.50 -9.05
N ARG A 70 5.69 -10.79 -8.56
CA ARG A 70 6.79 -11.35 -7.77
C ARG A 70 6.28 -12.07 -6.51
N LEU A 71 5.37 -11.44 -5.76
CA LEU A 71 4.78 -12.03 -4.56
C LEU A 71 3.96 -13.29 -4.87
N ARG A 72 3.18 -13.29 -5.95
CA ARG A 72 2.44 -14.49 -6.39
C ARG A 72 3.39 -15.64 -6.72
N SER A 73 4.45 -15.38 -7.48
CA SER A 73 5.45 -16.39 -7.80
C SER A 73 6.11 -16.99 -6.55
N LEU A 74 6.39 -16.17 -5.54
CA LEU A 74 6.94 -16.66 -4.26
C LEU A 74 5.95 -17.55 -3.50
N VAL A 75 4.67 -17.16 -3.46
CA VAL A 75 3.62 -17.99 -2.83
C VAL A 75 3.47 -19.31 -3.58
N THR A 76 3.42 -19.30 -4.91
CA THR A 76 3.36 -20.53 -5.71
C THR A 76 4.56 -21.44 -5.44
N ALA A 77 5.77 -20.90 -5.41
CA ALA A 77 6.96 -21.68 -5.08
C ALA A 77 6.88 -22.27 -3.66
N ALA A 78 6.46 -21.46 -2.68
CA ALA A 78 6.29 -21.93 -1.31
C ALA A 78 5.23 -23.04 -1.19
N ASP A 79 4.10 -22.91 -1.87
CA ASP A 79 3.01 -23.89 -1.86
C ASP A 79 3.47 -25.22 -2.48
N LEU A 80 4.20 -25.17 -3.60
CA LEU A 80 4.78 -26.36 -4.24
C LEU A 80 5.72 -27.13 -3.30
N HIS A 81 6.56 -26.39 -2.57
CA HIS A 81 7.47 -26.98 -1.59
C HIS A 81 6.73 -27.48 -0.34
N ALA A 82 5.71 -26.76 0.13
CA ALA A 82 4.93 -27.14 1.30
C ALA A 82 4.05 -28.38 1.06
N SER A 83 3.60 -28.61 -0.18
CA SER A 83 2.80 -29.79 -0.55
C SER A 83 3.61 -31.07 -0.77
N GLY A 84 4.92 -31.05 -0.52
CA GLY A 84 5.78 -32.24 -0.65
C GLY A 84 6.02 -32.70 -2.09
N MET A 85 5.80 -31.84 -3.09
CA MET A 85 6.20 -32.14 -4.47
C MET A 85 7.63 -31.67 -4.70
N GLN A 86 8.58 -32.45 -4.18
CA GLN A 86 9.84 -32.65 -4.88
C GLN A 86 9.79 -34.04 -5.54
N ALA A 87 9.89 -34.04 -6.87
CA ALA A 87 10.34 -35.18 -7.65
C ALA A 87 11.87 -35.27 -7.56
#